data_AF-A0A832ME30-F1
#
_entry.id   AF-A0A832ME30-F1
#
_cell.length_a   1.000
_cell.length_b   1.000
_cell.length_c   1.000
_cell.angle_alpha   90.00
_cell.angle_beta   90.00
_cell.angle_gamma   90.00
#
_symmetry.space_group_name_H-M   'P 1'
#
loop_
_entity.id
_entity.type
_entity.pdbx_description
1 polymer ?
#
loop_
_entity_poly.entity_id
_entity_poly.type
_entity_poly.pdbx_seq_one_letter_code
_entity_poly.pdbx_strand_id
1 'polypeptide(L)'
;MATVAEVNQELTTRPAGLANDSLLKRRVIEHIAATLKKDQQCRVSQITKSHFRVNVYTHFMTKDMALPTWRITSSRFLHVEEREGELVVTDQTRNN
;
A
#
# COMPACT_ATOMS: atom_id res chain seq x y z
N MET A 1 23.38 3.59 -14.53
CA MET A 1 22.42 2.49 -14.73
C MET A 1 21.32 2.61 -13.68
N ALA A 2 20.08 2.38 -14.09
CA ALA A 2 18.83 2.88 -13.51
C ALA A 2 18.40 2.23 -12.18
N THR A 3 17.52 2.91 -11.44
CA THR A 3 16.10 2.51 -11.31
C THR A 3 15.30 3.64 -10.69
N VAL A 4 14.45 4.24 -11.52
CA VAL A 4 13.47 5.25 -11.14
C VAL A 4 12.33 4.50 -10.47
N ALA A 5 12.05 4.77 -9.20
CA ALA A 5 10.83 4.33 -8.57
C ALA A 5 9.69 5.14 -9.18
N GLU A 6 9.09 4.61 -10.25
CA GLU A 6 7.94 5.23 -10.91
C GLU A 6 6.71 5.03 -10.02
N VAL A 7 6.59 5.90 -9.01
CA VAL A 7 5.36 6.08 -8.24
C VAL A 7 4.38 6.79 -9.17
N ASN A 8 3.46 6.03 -9.76
CA ASN A 8 2.30 6.58 -10.48
C ASN A 8 1.42 7.37 -9.48
N GLN A 9 1.77 8.65 -9.29
CA GLN A 9 0.95 9.64 -8.60
C GLN A 9 -0.07 10.19 -9.58
N GLU A 10 -1.29 9.64 -9.57
CA GLU A 10 -2.45 10.38 -10.07
C GLU A 10 -2.69 11.58 -9.14
N LEU A 11 -2.07 12.70 -9.47
CA LEU A 11 -2.40 14.03 -8.94
C LEU A 11 -3.77 14.44 -9.49
N THR A 12 -4.83 14.23 -8.70
CA THR A 12 -6.11 14.89 -8.92
C THR A 12 -6.37 15.91 -7.81
N THR A 13 -6.37 17.18 -8.22
CA THR A 13 -6.58 18.41 -7.45
C THR A 13 -8.02 18.52 -6.93
N ARG A 14 -8.29 18.27 -5.62
CA ARG A 14 -9.61 18.51 -4.97
C ARG A 14 -9.47 18.87 -3.46
N PRO A 15 -10.49 19.50 -2.83
CA PRO A 15 -10.37 20.65 -1.91
C PRO A 15 -9.84 20.32 -0.51
N ALA A 16 -9.44 21.39 0.22
CA ALA A 16 -8.70 21.39 1.48
C ALA A 16 -9.24 20.56 2.67
N GLY A 17 -10.44 19.97 2.56
CA GLY A 17 -10.94 18.96 3.51
C GLY A 17 -10.34 17.57 3.32
N LEU A 18 -9.76 17.27 2.15
CA LEU A 18 -9.09 15.99 1.81
C LEU A 18 -7.60 15.94 2.17
N ALA A 19 -7.02 17.06 2.63
CA ALA A 19 -5.58 17.14 2.88
C ALA A 19 -5.12 16.15 3.96
N ASN A 20 -5.93 15.94 5.00
CA ASN A 20 -5.63 14.99 6.09
C ASN A 20 -5.84 13.53 5.67
N ASP A 21 -6.84 13.24 4.83
CA ASP A 21 -7.03 11.90 4.25
C ASP A 21 -5.86 11.51 3.34
N SER A 22 -5.37 12.47 2.55
CA SER A 22 -4.16 12.28 1.75
C SER A 22 -2.91 12.10 2.61
N LEU A 23 -2.81 12.78 3.77
CA LEU A 23 -1.67 12.67 4.67
C LEU A 23 -1.64 11.30 5.38
N LEU A 24 -2.78 10.83 5.89
CA LEU A 24 -2.88 9.52 6.53
C LEU A 24 -2.57 8.40 5.54
N LYS A 25 -3.15 8.47 4.34
CA LYS A 25 -2.83 7.53 3.26
C LYS A 25 -1.35 7.54 2.90
N ARG A 26 -0.73 8.72 2.82
CA ARG A 26 0.71 8.85 2.57
C ARG A 26 1.54 8.20 3.68
N ARG A 27 1.24 8.48 4.95
CA ARG A 27 1.94 7.87 6.10
C ARG A 27 1.79 6.35 6.11
N VAL A 28 0.61 5.83 5.76
CA VAL A 28 0.40 4.38 5.60
C VAL A 28 1.27 3.82 4.48
N ILE A 29 1.34 4.48 3.32
CA ILE A 29 2.20 4.04 2.21
C ILE A 29 3.67 4.03 2.62
N GLU A 30 4.15 5.08 3.29
CA GLU A 30 5.53 5.18 3.79
C GLU A 30 5.83 4.08 4.83
N HIS A 31 4.92 3.86 5.79
CA HIS A 31 5.03 2.80 6.79
C HIS A 31 5.11 1.42 6.13
N ILE A 32 4.23 1.11 5.18
CA ILE A 32 4.24 -0.17 4.47
C ILE A 32 5.51 -0.29 3.62
N ALA A 33 5.91 0.76 2.90
CA ALA A 33 7.12 0.76 2.08
C ALA A 33 8.38 0.46 2.89
N ALA A 34 8.48 0.96 4.14
CA ALA A 34 9.58 0.64 5.05
C ALA A 34 9.64 -0.84 5.46
N THR A 35 8.52 -1.57 5.37
CA THR A 35 8.43 -3.00 5.74
C THR A 35 8.53 -3.97 4.56
N LEU A 36 8.51 -3.48 3.31
CA LEU A 36 8.55 -4.32 2.11
C LEU A 36 9.95 -4.85 1.80
N LYS A 37 10.02 -6.07 1.29
CA LYS A 37 11.27 -6.65 0.75
C LYS A 37 11.56 -6.10 -0.65
N LYS A 38 12.82 -6.18 -1.09
CA LYS A 38 13.30 -5.64 -2.39
C LYS A 38 12.58 -6.19 -3.62
N ASP A 39 12.04 -7.41 -3.54
CA ASP A 39 11.34 -8.12 -4.60
C ASP A 39 9.81 -8.04 -4.48
N GLN A 40 9.32 -7.27 -3.50
CA GLN A 40 7.90 -7.09 -3.22
C GLN A 40 7.43 -5.72 -3.71
N GLN A 41 6.25 -5.71 -4.32
CA GLN A 41 5.49 -4.50 -4.56
C GLN A 41 4.28 -4.47 -3.65
N CYS A 42 3.76 -3.29 -3.35
CA CYS A 42 2.50 -3.17 -2.64
C CYS A 42 1.53 -2.26 -3.37
N ARG A 43 0.23 -2.52 -3.17
CA ARG A 43 -0.85 -1.61 -3.53
C ARG A 43 -1.66 -1.32 -2.28
N VAL A 44 -1.72 -0.05 -1.91
CA VAL A 44 -2.53 0.45 -0.80
C VAL A 44 -3.78 1.11 -1.37
N SER A 45 -4.94 0.57 -1.00
CA SER A 45 -6.24 1.10 -1.38
C SER A 45 -6.99 1.56 -0.13
N GLN A 46 -7.29 2.85 -0.05
CA GLN A 46 -8.11 3.39 1.03
C GLN A 46 -9.57 3.02 0.76
N ILE A 47 -10.20 2.34 1.72
CA ILE A 47 -11.59 1.86 1.63
C ILE A 47 -12.52 2.84 2.36
N THR A 48 -12.07 3.34 3.51
CA THR A 48 -12.72 4.43 4.26
C THR A 48 -11.63 5.32 4.86
N LYS A 49 -12.03 6.41 5.54
CA LYS A 49 -11.10 7.33 6.23
C LYS A 49 -10.01 6.60 7.02
N SER A 50 -10.41 5.61 7.82
CA SER A 50 -9.51 4.87 8.71
C SER A 50 -9.27 3.44 8.28
N HIS A 51 -9.74 2.99 7.11
CA HIS A 51 -9.54 1.60 6.69
C HIS A 51 -8.82 1.51 5.35
N PHE A 52 -7.79 0.67 5.31
CA PHE A 52 -6.90 0.49 4.18
C PHE A 52 -6.80 -0.99 3.85
N ARG A 53 -6.89 -1.31 2.56
CA ARG A 53 -6.52 -2.62 2.03
C ARG A 53 -5.10 -2.55 1.50
N VAL A 54 -4.25 -3.45 1.97
CA VAL A 54 -2.85 -3.55 1.54
C VAL A 54 -2.64 -4.89 0.87
N ASN A 55 -2.37 -4.86 -0.43
CA ASN A 55 -2.00 -6.05 -1.18
C ASN A 55 -0.50 -6.05 -1.42
N VAL A 56 0.18 -7.12 -1.05
CA VAL A 56 1.59 -7.35 -1.36
C VAL A 56 1.68 -8.30 -2.53
N TYR A 57 2.47 -7.91 -3.53
CA TYR A 57 2.73 -8.63 -4.75
C TYR A 57 4.18 -9.09 -4.76
N THR A 58 4.43 -10.30 -5.21
CA THR A 58 5.77 -10.78 -5.52
C THR A 58 5.86 -11.10 -6.99
N HIS A 59 7.05 -10.91 -7.54
CA HIS A 59 7.37 -11.37 -8.88
C HIS A 59 7.31 -12.90 -8.95
N PHE A 60 6.61 -13.41 -9.95
CA PHE A 60 6.48 -14.84 -10.20
C PHE A 60 6.73 -15.11 -11.69
N MET A 61 7.63 -16.07 -11.95
CA MET A 61 8.01 -16.48 -13.30
C MET A 61 8.02 -18.00 -13.35
N THR A 62 7.13 -18.59 -14.15
CA THR A 62 7.16 -20.03 -14.47
C THR A 62 7.96 -20.25 -15.75
N LYS A 63 8.52 -21.44 -15.91
CA LYS A 63 9.27 -21.81 -17.13
C LYS A 63 8.45 -21.62 -18.41
N ASP A 64 7.13 -21.76 -18.32
CA ASP A 64 6.19 -21.63 -19.44
C ASP A 64 5.65 -20.20 -19.64
N MET A 65 6.01 -19.23 -18.79
CA MET A 65 5.55 -17.84 -18.93
C MET A 65 6.59 -16.98 -19.63
N ALA A 66 6.21 -16.46 -20.80
CA ALA A 66 7.01 -15.53 -21.57
C ALA A 66 7.13 -14.13 -20.94
N LEU A 67 6.25 -13.79 -19.99
CA LEU A 67 6.23 -12.48 -19.34
C LEU A 67 6.24 -12.62 -17.81
N PRO A 68 6.96 -11.72 -17.12
CA PRO A 68 6.93 -11.63 -15.67
C PRO A 68 5.52 -11.32 -15.18
N THR A 69 5.00 -12.10 -14.22
CA THR A 69 3.69 -11.85 -13.61
C THR A 69 3.80 -11.50 -12.13
N TRP A 70 2.84 -10.73 -11.66
CA TRP A 70 2.74 -10.33 -10.26
C TRP A 70 1.62 -11.13 -9.59
N ARG A 71 1.97 -11.87 -8.55
CA ARG A 71 1.01 -12.61 -7.74
C ARG A 71 0.81 -11.91 -6.40
N ILE A 72 -0.45 -11.77 -5.98
CA ILE A 72 -0.75 -11.36 -4.61
C ILE A 72 -0.34 -12.50 -3.66
N THR A 73 0.54 -12.19 -2.72
CA THR A 73 1.00 -13.12 -1.68
C THR A 73 0.41 -12.83 -0.32
N SER A 74 -0.01 -11.59 -0.10
CA SER A 74 -0.69 -11.17 1.12
C SER A 74 -1.72 -10.09 0.80
N SER A 75 -2.89 -10.17 1.42
CA SER A 75 -3.93 -9.13 1.35
C SER A 75 -4.38 -8.87 2.78
N ARG A 76 -4.05 -7.69 3.31
CA ARG A 76 -4.42 -7.27 4.65
C ARG A 76 -5.48 -6.19 4.62
N PHE A 77 -6.39 -6.24 5.58
CA PHE A 77 -7.36 -5.19 5.84
C PHE A 77 -7.00 -4.51 7.15
N LEU A 78 -6.56 -3.26 7.08
CA LEU A 78 -5.99 -2.52 8.20
C LEU A 78 -6.94 -1.41 8.64
N HIS A 79 -7.15 -1.29 9.94
CA HIS A 79 -7.65 -0.08 10.55
C HIS A 79 -6.47 0.80 10.96
N VAL A 80 -6.51 2.08 10.59
CA VAL A 80 -5.44 3.04 10.85
C VAL A 80 -6.04 4.29 11.46
N GLU A 81 -5.49 4.67 12.60
CA GLU A 81 -5.83 5.90 13.31
C GLU A 81 -4.56 6.62 13.74
N GLU A 82 -4.64 7.94 13.88
CA GLU A 82 -3.57 8.75 14.46
C GLU A 82 -3.93 9.02 15.92
N ARG A 83 -3.08 8.56 16.84
CA ARG A 83 -3.20 8.82 18.28
C ARG A 83 -1.92 9.46 18.77
N GLU A 84 -2.02 10.64 19.37
CA GLU A 84 -0.87 11.37 19.95
C GLU A 84 0.29 11.63 18.96
N GLY A 85 -0.01 11.71 17.66
CA GLY A 85 0.98 11.88 16.58
C GLY A 85 1.58 10.58 16.05
N GLU A 86 1.27 9.44 16.67
CA GLU A 86 1.68 8.11 16.21
C GLU A 86 0.63 7.46 15.31
N LEU A 87 1.10 6.71 14.32
CA LEU A 87 0.25 5.95 13.40
C LEU A 87 -0.03 4.58 14.04
N VAL A 88 -1.24 4.39 14.56
CA VAL A 88 -1.68 3.11 15.12
C VAL A 88 -2.31 2.29 14.01
N VAL A 89 -1.67 1.17 13.67
CA VAL A 89 -2.11 0.24 12.61
C VAL A 89 -2.58 -1.05 13.24
N THR A 90 -3.87 -1.38 13.08
CA THR A 90 -4.48 -2.61 13.57
C THR A 90 -4.87 -3.51 12.40
N ASP A 91 -4.43 -4.76 12.41
CA ASP A 91 -4.82 -5.75 11.40
C ASP A 91 -6.21 -6.32 11.72
N GLN A 92 -7.16 -6.11 10.81
CA GLN A 92 -8.54 -6.61 10.87
C GLN A 92 -8.81 -7.67 9.79
N THR A 93 -7.77 -8.25 9.21
CA THR A 93 -7.90 -9.34 8.25
C THR A 93 -8.55 -10.54 8.96
N ARG A 94 -9.73 -10.96 8.48
CA ARG A 94 -10.38 -12.17 8.98
C ARG A 94 -9.57 -13.38 8.50
N ASN A 95 -8.88 -14.05 9.42
CA ASN A 95 -8.38 -15.40 9.15
C ASN A 95 -9.56 -16.35 9.21
N ASN A 96 -9.90 -16.94 8.06
CA ASN A 96 -10.88 -18.01 7.96
C ASN A 96 -10.21 -19.36 8.17
#